data_AF-A0A3M7LBH6-F1
#
_entry.id   AF-A0A3M7LBH6-F1
#
_cell.length_a   1.000
_cell.length_b   1.000
_cell.length_c   1.000
_cell.angle_alpha   90.00
_cell.angle_beta   90.00
_cell.angle_gamma   90.00
#
_symmetry.space_group_name_H-M   'P 1'
#
loop_
_entity.id
_entity.type
_entity.pdbx_description
1 polymer ?
#
loop_
_entity_poly.entity_id
_entity_poly.type
_entity_poly.pdbx_seq_one_letter_code
_entity_poly.pdbx_strand_id
1 'polypeptide(L)'
;MKKSTLLLFYIFIHFGIFINAQKISEGQSLDINGMNITFNILNKESIEVGGKPFDRYKVSASIKNTSDKSYNIRLSSFPQIVDNIGLVELDCLNATGAKLTSKKIQLKMKSQMINVSYSAYDKSGKFTTYVIPVTGSYYFDPGDTINDNAIFIVPQGEKPDVNVRSLR
;
A
#
# COMPACT_ATOMS: atom_id res chain seq x y z
N MET A 1 -15.75 -51.24 -16.61
CA MET A 1 -14.91 -50.45 -15.68
C MET A 1 -14.35 -49.17 -16.35
N LYS A 2 -15.19 -48.20 -16.75
CA LYS A 2 -14.72 -46.97 -17.44
C LYS A 2 -15.40 -45.65 -16.99
N LYS A 3 -16.25 -45.67 -15.95
CA LYS A 3 -16.96 -44.46 -15.48
C LYS A 3 -16.42 -43.88 -14.16
N SER A 4 -15.46 -44.55 -13.50
CA SER A 4 -14.95 -44.15 -12.19
C SER A 4 -13.81 -43.12 -12.26
N THR A 5 -13.04 -43.09 -13.35
CA THR A 5 -11.89 -42.20 -13.52
C THR A 5 -12.24 -40.75 -13.85
N LEU A 6 -13.47 -40.45 -14.25
CA LEU A 6 -13.92 -39.09 -14.60
C LEU A 6 -14.39 -38.29 -13.37
N LEU A 7 -14.71 -38.95 -12.26
CA LEU A 7 -15.16 -38.29 -11.02
C LEU A 7 -14.00 -37.70 -10.21
N LEU A 8 -12.82 -38.32 -10.30
CA LEU A 8 -11.60 -37.87 -9.61
C LEU A 8 -11.00 -36.58 -10.21
N PHE A 9 -11.29 -36.28 -11.47
CA PHE A 9 -10.82 -35.06 -12.12
C PHE A 9 -11.62 -33.81 -11.71
N TYR A 10 -12.86 -33.98 -11.25
CA TYR A 10 -13.72 -32.85 -10.87
C TYR A 10 -13.42 -32.31 -9.46
N ILE A 11 -12.92 -33.17 -8.56
CA ILE A 11 -12.58 -32.77 -7.18
C ILE A 11 -11.29 -31.94 -7.12
N PHE A 12 -10.39 -32.09 -8.11
CA PHE A 12 -9.13 -31.33 -8.16
C PHE A 12 -9.27 -29.88 -8.70
N ILE A 13 -10.43 -29.48 -9.23
CA ILE A 13 -10.65 -28.16 -9.85
C ILE A 13 -11.17 -27.12 -8.82
N HIS A 14 -11.26 -27.45 -7.53
CA HIS A 14 -11.79 -26.55 -6.50
C HIS A 14 -10.79 -26.03 -5.45
N PHE A 15 -9.49 -26.12 -5.72
CA PHE A 15 -8.52 -25.21 -5.09
C PHE A 15 -8.58 -23.84 -5.76
N GLY A 16 -9.74 -23.19 -5.67
CA GLY A 16 -9.87 -21.76 -5.90
C GLY A 16 -9.02 -21.07 -4.84
N ILE A 17 -7.93 -20.44 -5.27
CA ILE A 17 -7.07 -19.62 -4.43
C ILE A 17 -7.89 -18.39 -4.06
N PHE A 18 -8.68 -18.47 -3.00
CA PHE A 18 -9.35 -17.31 -2.42
C PHE A 18 -8.28 -16.47 -1.73
N ILE A 19 -7.77 -15.45 -2.42
CA ILE A 19 -6.99 -14.37 -1.81
C ILE A 19 -7.98 -13.55 -0.99
N ASN A 20 -8.31 -14.04 0.21
CA ASN A 20 -9.13 -13.32 1.16
C ASN A 20 -8.30 -12.22 1.81
N ALA A 21 -8.89 -11.05 2.01
CA ALA A 21 -8.31 -10.03 2.87
C ALA A 21 -8.08 -10.64 4.27
N GLN A 22 -6.91 -10.42 4.84
CA GLN A 22 -6.48 -11.04 6.08
C GLN A 22 -6.51 -10.03 7.22
N LYS A 23 -7.13 -10.38 8.34
CA LYS A 23 -7.21 -9.49 9.50
C LYS A 23 -5.83 -9.32 10.15
N ILE A 24 -5.49 -8.10 10.55
CA ILE A 24 -4.27 -7.79 11.28
C ILE A 24 -4.61 -6.99 12.54
N SER A 25 -4.01 -7.37 13.66
CA SER A 25 -4.14 -6.63 14.92
C SER A 25 -2.92 -5.76 15.17
N GLU A 26 -3.04 -4.82 16.09
CA GLU A 26 -1.92 -4.01 16.58
C GLU A 26 -0.75 -4.88 17.03
N GLY A 27 0.46 -4.55 16.58
CA GLY A 27 1.70 -5.23 16.94
C GLY A 27 1.90 -6.59 16.24
N GLN A 28 0.95 -7.02 15.41
CA GLN A 28 1.10 -8.25 14.64
C GLN A 28 1.89 -8.02 13.35
N SER A 29 2.62 -9.06 12.97
CA SER A 29 3.21 -9.20 11.64
C SER A 29 2.43 -10.23 10.84
N LEU A 30 2.19 -9.94 9.57
CA LEU A 30 1.53 -10.83 8.63
C LEU A 30 2.44 -10.99 7.41
N ASP A 31 2.72 -12.23 7.00
CA ASP A 31 3.45 -12.49 5.76
C ASP A 31 2.46 -12.81 4.63
N ILE A 32 2.54 -12.04 3.54
CA ILE A 32 1.79 -12.29 2.32
C ILE A 32 2.78 -12.33 1.15
N ASN A 33 2.99 -13.53 0.58
CA ASN A 33 3.84 -13.75 -0.59
C ASN A 33 5.28 -13.23 -0.43
N GLY A 34 5.89 -13.36 0.77
CA GLY A 34 7.23 -12.86 1.02
C GLY A 34 7.27 -11.33 1.19
N MET A 35 6.15 -10.75 1.60
CA MET A 35 6.04 -9.40 2.10
C MET A 35 5.57 -9.45 3.54
N ASN A 36 6.42 -9.02 4.47
CA ASN A 36 6.08 -8.96 5.89
C ASN A 36 5.45 -7.61 6.21
N ILE A 37 4.16 -7.60 6.49
CA ILE A 37 3.36 -6.41 6.83
C ILE A 37 3.26 -6.29 8.34
N THR A 38 3.42 -5.07 8.88
CA THR A 38 3.12 -4.78 10.28
C THR A 38 2.17 -3.60 10.41
N PHE A 39 1.37 -3.61 11.48
CA PHE A 39 0.43 -2.55 11.79
C PHE A 39 0.53 -2.17 13.28
N ASN A 40 0.71 -0.88 13.56
CA ASN A 40 0.85 -0.38 14.93
C ASN A 40 -0.03 0.85 15.17
N ILE A 41 -0.53 0.97 16.39
CA ILE A 41 -1.18 2.18 16.88
C ILE A 41 -0.10 3.03 17.55
N LEU A 42 0.09 4.25 17.07
CA LEU A 42 1.07 5.20 17.59
C LEU A 42 0.49 6.11 18.66
N ASN A 43 -0.79 6.45 18.56
CA ASN A 43 -1.48 7.29 19.53
C ASN A 43 -2.99 7.04 19.50
N LYS A 44 -3.66 7.29 20.64
CA LYS A 44 -5.12 7.30 20.78
C LYS A 44 -5.56 8.60 21.46
N GLU A 45 -6.57 9.25 20.89
CA GLU A 45 -7.22 10.43 21.45
C GLU A 45 -8.74 10.26 21.38
N SER A 46 -9.49 10.67 22.40
CA SER A 46 -10.95 10.78 22.30
C SER A 46 -11.33 12.18 21.83
N ILE A 47 -12.20 12.27 20.83
CA ILE A 47 -12.59 13.53 20.18
C ILE A 47 -14.09 13.60 19.97
N GLU A 48 -14.59 14.80 19.72
CA GLU A 48 -15.97 15.03 19.32
C GLU A 48 -16.04 15.53 17.86
N VAL A 49 -16.93 14.93 17.07
CA VAL A 49 -17.15 15.28 15.66
C VAL A 49 -18.64 15.42 15.43
N GLY A 50 -19.10 16.65 15.19
CA GLY A 50 -20.52 16.92 14.91
C GLY A 50 -21.45 16.52 16.06
N GLY A 51 -21.05 16.76 17.32
CA GLY A 51 -21.87 16.45 18.49
C GLY A 51 -21.81 14.98 18.95
N LYS A 52 -21.00 14.13 18.29
CA LYS A 52 -20.86 12.70 18.60
C LYS A 52 -19.44 12.39 19.04
N PRO A 53 -19.24 11.57 20.08
CA PRO A 53 -17.93 11.18 20.53
C PRO A 53 -17.34 10.06 19.67
N PHE A 54 -16.04 10.12 19.43
CA PHE A 54 -15.26 9.15 18.65
C PHE A 54 -13.89 8.94 19.29
N ASP A 55 -13.23 7.83 18.92
CA ASP A 55 -11.81 7.63 19.20
C ASP A 55 -11.00 7.81 17.90
N ARG A 56 -9.97 8.65 17.98
CA ARG A 56 -9.02 8.97 16.92
C ARG A 56 -7.72 8.23 17.17
N TYR A 57 -7.29 7.46 16.18
CA TYR A 57 -6.08 6.66 16.22
C TYR A 57 -5.08 7.17 15.19
N LYS A 58 -3.88 7.54 15.63
CA LYS A 58 -2.73 7.69 14.72
C LYS A 58 -2.12 6.31 14.59
N VAL A 59 -2.00 5.82 13.36
CA VAL A 59 -1.55 4.45 13.07
C VAL A 59 -0.39 4.48 12.08
N SER A 60 0.45 3.46 12.13
CA SER A 60 1.51 3.20 11.15
C SER A 60 1.35 1.82 10.56
N ALA A 61 1.59 1.69 9.26
CA ALA A 61 1.75 0.42 8.60
C ALA A 61 3.14 0.34 7.97
N SER A 62 3.73 -0.85 7.98
CA SER A 62 4.97 -1.11 7.26
C SER A 62 4.87 -2.39 6.44
N ILE A 63 5.67 -2.45 5.39
CA ILE A 63 5.87 -3.65 4.57
C ILE A 63 7.35 -3.82 4.31
N LYS A 64 7.87 -5.02 4.58
CA LYS A 64 9.24 -5.41 4.27
C LYS A 64 9.25 -6.52 3.23
N ASN A 65 10.06 -6.37 2.18
CA ASN A 65 10.28 -7.45 1.22
C ASN A 65 11.20 -8.50 1.85
N THR A 66 10.64 -9.64 2.22
CA THR A 66 11.37 -10.79 2.78
C THR A 66 11.68 -11.84 1.72
N SER A 67 11.21 -11.63 0.48
CA SER A 67 11.49 -12.48 -0.67
C SER A 67 12.78 -12.07 -1.40
N ASP A 68 13.27 -12.95 -2.28
CA ASP A 68 14.37 -12.65 -3.21
C ASP A 68 13.89 -11.95 -4.50
N LYS A 69 12.61 -11.58 -4.60
CA LYS A 69 12.01 -10.97 -5.80
C LYS A 69 11.98 -9.46 -5.70
N SER A 70 12.50 -8.78 -6.71
CA SER A 70 12.31 -7.34 -6.90
C SER A 70 10.99 -7.04 -7.62
N TYR A 71 10.24 -6.07 -7.10
CA TYR A 71 9.08 -5.49 -7.79
C TYR A 71 9.51 -4.16 -8.39
N ASN A 72 9.37 -3.98 -9.70
CA ASN A 72 9.71 -2.71 -10.34
C ASN A 72 8.78 -2.37 -11.51
N ILE A 73 8.64 -1.07 -11.76
CA ILE A 73 7.99 -0.51 -12.93
C ILE A 73 8.92 0.55 -13.49
N ARG A 74 9.44 0.31 -14.70
CA ARG A 74 10.21 1.30 -15.44
C ARG A 74 9.28 2.19 -16.26
N LEU A 75 9.50 3.50 -16.20
CA LEU A 75 8.78 4.45 -17.05
C LEU A 75 9.45 4.55 -18.42
N SER A 76 8.63 4.64 -19.48
CA SER A 76 9.10 4.84 -20.86
C SER A 76 9.25 6.31 -21.21
N SER A 77 8.56 7.20 -20.48
CA SER A 77 8.56 8.64 -20.70
C SER A 77 8.25 9.39 -19.41
N PHE A 78 8.48 10.70 -19.41
CA PHE A 78 8.09 11.58 -18.32
C PHE A 78 7.39 12.83 -18.89
N PRO A 79 6.18 13.18 -18.41
CA PRO A 79 5.40 12.49 -17.38
C PRO A 79 4.70 11.22 -17.91
N GLN A 80 4.68 10.14 -17.12
CA GLN A 80 3.87 8.95 -17.37
C GLN A 80 3.02 8.64 -16.13
N ILE A 81 1.71 8.48 -16.32
CA ILE A 81 0.79 8.08 -15.26
C ILE A 81 0.88 6.57 -15.07
N VAL A 82 1.10 6.14 -13.83
CA VAL A 82 1.12 4.73 -13.42
C VAL A 82 0.23 4.58 -12.19
N ASP A 83 -0.77 3.72 -12.30
CA ASP A 83 -1.83 3.51 -11.30
C ASP A 83 -1.59 2.27 -10.41
N ASN A 84 -0.79 1.31 -10.88
CA ASN A 84 -0.55 0.02 -10.22
C ASN A 84 0.73 -0.02 -9.35
N ILE A 85 1.11 1.11 -8.74
CA ILE A 85 2.29 1.18 -7.86
C ILE A 85 2.06 0.66 -6.43
N GLY A 86 0.81 0.31 -6.09
CA GLY A 86 0.45 -0.28 -4.81
C GLY A 86 0.99 -1.69 -4.63
N LEU A 87 1.41 -2.01 -3.40
CA LEU A 87 1.85 -3.34 -2.99
C LEU A 87 0.80 -4.01 -2.11
N VAL A 88 0.36 -3.28 -1.07
CA VAL A 88 -0.62 -3.75 -0.09
C VAL A 88 -1.53 -2.59 0.30
N GLU A 89 -2.80 -2.89 0.56
CA GLU A 89 -3.77 -1.97 1.15
C GLU A 89 -4.22 -2.51 2.50
N LEU A 90 -4.25 -1.63 3.50
CA LEU A 90 -4.81 -1.88 4.82
C LEU A 90 -6.09 -1.06 4.96
N ASP A 91 -7.23 -1.73 5.08
CA ASP A 91 -8.55 -1.12 5.21
C ASP A 91 -9.05 -1.26 6.64
N CYS A 92 -9.41 -0.14 7.27
CA CYS A 92 -10.04 -0.10 8.58
C CYS A 92 -11.57 -0.09 8.40
N LEU A 93 -12.22 -1.23 8.67
CA LEU A 93 -13.62 -1.48 8.37
C LEU A 93 -14.57 -0.58 9.16
N ASN A 94 -14.23 -0.28 10.42
CA ASN A 94 -15.02 0.60 11.29
C ASN A 94 -14.55 2.06 11.26
N ALA A 95 -13.62 2.42 10.37
CA ALA A 95 -13.25 3.82 10.18
C ALA A 95 -14.38 4.61 9.51
N THR A 96 -14.75 5.72 10.14
CA THR A 96 -15.85 6.59 9.70
C THR A 96 -15.47 7.45 8.50
N GLY A 97 -14.19 7.81 8.36
CA GLY A 97 -13.71 8.76 7.35
C GLY A 97 -14.13 10.21 7.62
N ALA A 98 -14.56 10.53 8.84
CA ALA A 98 -14.97 11.88 9.22
C ALA A 98 -13.79 12.87 9.20
N LYS A 99 -14.05 14.17 9.02
CA LYS A 99 -13.02 15.24 9.05
C LYS A 99 -11.77 14.97 8.18
N LEU A 100 -11.96 14.48 6.95
CA LEU A 100 -10.87 14.20 6.00
C LEU A 100 -9.84 13.17 6.51
N THR A 101 -10.23 12.32 7.47
CA THR A 101 -9.36 11.21 7.91
C THR A 101 -9.53 10.00 7.01
N SER A 102 -8.47 9.20 6.88
CA SER A 102 -8.47 8.02 6.02
C SER A 102 -9.33 6.90 6.58
N LYS A 103 -9.78 6.00 5.69
CA LYS A 103 -10.27 4.67 6.04
C LYS A 103 -9.26 3.57 5.72
N LYS A 104 -8.19 3.93 5.04
CA LYS A 104 -7.22 2.99 4.50
C LYS A 104 -5.81 3.57 4.42
N ILE A 105 -4.83 2.69 4.39
CA ILE A 105 -3.42 2.98 4.14
C ILE A 105 -2.99 2.12 2.95
N GLN A 106 -2.33 2.72 1.96
CA GLN A 106 -1.82 1.98 0.82
C GLN A 106 -0.30 2.10 0.80
N LEU A 107 0.39 0.97 1.00
CA LEU A 107 1.84 0.90 0.91
C LEU A 107 2.22 0.73 -0.56
N LYS A 108 3.00 1.68 -1.09
CA LYS A 108 3.34 1.82 -2.51
C LYS A 108 4.85 1.72 -2.71
N MET A 109 5.24 1.21 -3.87
CA MET A 109 6.65 1.19 -4.30
C MET A 109 7.31 2.57 -4.20
N LYS A 110 8.61 2.58 -3.90
CA LYS A 110 9.42 3.80 -3.85
C LYS A 110 9.60 4.35 -5.25
N SER A 111 9.54 5.66 -5.41
CA SER A 111 9.88 6.32 -6.68
C SER A 111 11.39 6.50 -6.81
N GLN A 112 11.96 6.07 -7.93
CA GLN A 112 13.34 6.40 -8.30
C GLN A 112 13.35 7.75 -9.03
N MET A 113 14.02 8.74 -8.44
CA MET A 113 14.24 10.06 -9.06
C MET A 113 15.57 10.08 -9.81
N ILE A 114 15.56 10.61 -11.02
CA ILE A 114 16.73 10.76 -11.90
C ILE A 114 16.86 12.24 -12.23
N ASN A 115 18.06 12.80 -12.14
CA ASN A 115 18.33 14.17 -12.54
C ASN A 115 18.61 14.22 -14.04
N VAL A 116 17.78 14.94 -14.79
CA VAL A 116 17.92 15.12 -16.24
C VAL A 116 18.36 16.55 -16.53
N SER A 117 19.41 16.68 -17.34
CA SER A 117 19.86 17.98 -17.84
C SER A 117 19.12 18.33 -19.13
N TYR A 118 18.58 19.54 -19.21
CA TYR A 118 18.04 20.09 -20.44
C TYR A 118 18.59 21.51 -20.66
N SER A 119 18.73 21.90 -21.92
CA SER A 119 19.17 23.25 -22.27
C SER A 119 17.99 24.06 -22.78
N ALA A 120 17.83 25.28 -22.26
CA ALA A 120 16.78 26.20 -22.66
C ALA A 120 17.30 27.65 -22.60
N TYR A 121 16.61 28.54 -23.29
CA TYR A 121 16.86 29.97 -23.15
C TYR A 121 16.24 30.46 -21.85
N ASP A 122 17.02 31.20 -21.06
CA ASP A 122 16.51 31.88 -19.87
C ASP A 122 15.67 33.12 -20.26
N LYS A 123 15.11 33.82 -19.27
CA LYS A 123 14.31 35.04 -19.51
C LYS A 123 15.10 36.18 -20.18
N SER A 124 16.44 36.13 -20.15
CA SER A 124 17.32 37.10 -20.80
C SER A 124 17.71 36.68 -22.24
N GLY A 125 17.26 35.52 -22.71
CA GLY A 125 17.62 34.97 -24.02
C GLY A 125 18.98 34.27 -24.03
N LYS A 126 19.58 33.97 -22.88
CA LYS A 126 20.84 33.22 -22.79
C LYS A 126 20.57 31.73 -22.76
N PHE A 127 21.24 30.98 -23.65
CA PHE A 127 21.18 29.52 -23.65
C PHE A 127 21.89 28.96 -22.42
N THR A 128 21.14 28.26 -21.56
CA THR A 128 21.61 27.77 -20.26
C THR A 128 21.15 26.33 -20.04
N THR A 129 21.97 25.55 -19.33
CA THR A 129 21.63 24.19 -18.91
C THR A 129 20.97 24.20 -17.53
N TYR A 130 19.86 23.48 -17.41
CA TYR A 130 19.10 23.29 -16.20
C TYR A 130 19.04 21.82 -15.85
N VAL A 131 18.85 21.51 -14.57
CA VAL A 131 18.64 20.14 -14.07
C VAL A 131 17.26 20.06 -13.45
N ILE A 132 16.48 19.05 -13.87
CA ILE A 132 15.20 18.73 -13.27
C ILE A 132 15.19 17.29 -12.76
N PRO A 133 14.69 17.05 -11.54
CA PRO A 133 14.45 15.69 -11.07
C PRO A 133 13.18 15.16 -11.74
N VAL A 134 13.28 13.99 -12.39
CA VAL A 134 12.16 13.28 -13.00
C VAL A 134 12.04 11.89 -12.39
N THR A 135 10.83 11.36 -12.29
CA THR A 135 10.63 9.97 -11.88
C THR A 135 10.98 9.06 -13.07
N GLY A 136 11.89 8.11 -12.86
CA GLY A 136 12.29 7.15 -13.91
C GLY A 136 11.72 5.75 -13.70
N SER A 137 11.45 5.37 -12.45
CA SER A 137 10.89 4.06 -12.12
C SER A 137 10.20 4.08 -10.75
N TYR A 138 9.49 3.00 -10.45
CA TYR A 138 9.05 2.62 -9.12
C TYR A 138 9.64 1.27 -8.75
N TYR A 139 10.06 1.07 -7.50
CA TYR A 139 10.70 -0.17 -7.08
C TYR A 139 10.40 -0.56 -5.63
N PHE A 140 10.58 -1.85 -5.34
CA PHE A 140 10.55 -2.46 -4.02
C PHE A 140 11.41 -3.74 -4.07
N ASP A 141 12.66 -3.62 -3.64
CA ASP A 141 13.69 -4.65 -3.78
C ASP A 141 13.77 -5.56 -2.55
N PRO A 142 14.43 -6.73 -2.64
CA PRO A 142 14.68 -7.60 -1.48
C PRO A 142 15.30 -6.83 -0.31
N GLY A 143 14.71 -6.97 0.87
CA GLY A 143 15.13 -6.26 2.08
C GLY A 143 14.59 -4.84 2.23
N ASP A 144 13.98 -4.25 1.19
CA ASP A 144 13.37 -2.92 1.31
C ASP A 144 12.25 -2.92 2.36
N THR A 145 12.12 -1.80 3.05
CA THR A 145 10.97 -1.49 3.90
C THR A 145 10.31 -0.20 3.43
N ILE A 146 8.98 -0.21 3.36
CA ILE A 146 8.14 0.96 3.09
C ILE A 146 7.23 1.16 4.31
N ASN A 147 7.05 2.41 4.73
CA ASN A 147 6.21 2.77 5.86
C ASN A 147 5.26 3.89 5.45
N ASP A 148 4.05 3.89 5.99
CA ASP A 148 3.12 5.00 5.87
C ASP A 148 2.28 5.13 7.16
N ASN A 149 1.72 6.32 7.38
CA ASN A 149 0.91 6.63 8.53
C ASN A 149 -0.47 7.14 8.10
N ALA A 150 -1.48 6.87 8.90
CA ALA A 150 -2.79 7.48 8.74
C ALA A 150 -3.42 7.84 10.08
N ILE A 151 -4.52 8.56 9.98
CA ILE A 151 -5.43 8.80 11.09
C ILE A 151 -6.71 8.04 10.77
N PHE A 152 -7.13 7.18 11.69
CA PHE A 152 -8.44 6.53 11.67
C PHE A 152 -9.32 7.13 12.76
N ILE A 153 -10.59 7.39 12.44
CA ILE A 153 -11.61 7.77 13.42
C ILE A 153 -12.65 6.66 13.46
N VAL A 154 -12.80 6.03 14.61
CA VAL A 154 -13.75 4.93 14.85
C VAL A 154 -14.75 5.34 15.95
N PRO A 155 -15.91 4.67 16.07
CA PRO A 155 -16.84 4.91 17.17
C PRO A 155 -16.14 4.82 18.54
N GLN A 156 -16.57 5.65 19.48
CA GLN A 156 -15.95 5.70 20.81
C GLN A 156 -15.96 4.32 21.48
N GLY A 157 -14.83 3.90 22.03
CA GLY A 157 -14.68 2.59 22.69
C GLY A 157 -14.33 1.45 21.74
N GLU A 158 -14.41 1.64 20.42
CA GLU A 158 -13.95 0.65 19.45
C GLU A 158 -12.45 0.79 19.15
N LYS A 159 -11.82 -0.31 18.73
CA LYS A 159 -10.46 -0.31 18.18
C LYS A 159 -10.50 -0.39 16.64
N PRO A 160 -9.47 0.08 15.94
CA PRO A 160 -9.37 -0.11 14.49
C PRO A 160 -9.51 -1.59 14.11
N ASP A 161 -10.50 -1.91 13.27
CA ASP A 161 -10.70 -3.24 12.71
C ASP A 161 -10.07 -3.30 11.32
N VAL A 162 -8.83 -3.81 11.23
CA VAL A 162 -7.99 -3.66 10.04
C VAL A 162 -7.84 -4.98 9.29
N ASN A 163 -8.10 -4.92 7.98
CA ASN A 163 -7.85 -5.98 7.02
C ASN A 163 -6.74 -5.59 6.05
N VAL A 164 -5.94 -6.57 5.67
CA VAL A 164 -4.81 -6.43 4.73
C VAL A 164 -5.16 -7.15 3.44
N ARG A 165 -4.95 -6.48 2.31
CA ARG A 165 -5.14 -7.03 0.97
C ARG A 165 -3.88 -6.85 0.13
N SER A 166 -3.41 -7.94 -0.50
CA SER A 166 -2.37 -7.85 -1.52
C SER A 166 -2.92 -7.16 -2.76
N LEU A 167 -2.12 -6.26 -3.33
CA LEU A 167 -2.35 -5.67 -4.65
C LEU A 167 -1.43 -6.28 -5.73
N ARG A 168 -0.67 -7.33 -5.35
CA ARG A 168 0.32 -8.03 -6.17
C ARG A 168 0.18 -9.55 -6.06
#